data_AF-A0A535FAG9-F1
#
_entry.id   AF-A0A535FAG9-F1
#
_cell.length_a   1.000
_cell.length_b   1.000
_cell.length_c   1.000
_cell.angle_alpha   90.00
_cell.angle_beta   90.00
_cell.angle_gamma   90.00
#
_symmetry.space_group_name_H-M   'P 1'
#
loop_
_entity.id
_entity.type
_entity.pdbx_description
1 polymer ?
#
loop_
_entity_poly.entity_id
_entity_poly.type
_entity_poly.pdbx_seq_one_letter_code
_entity_poly.pdbx_strand_id
1 'polypeptide(L)'
;LYHRLLEMPTEALYQRQQAANTAFLNQGITFTVYGDDEGTERIWPYDLLPRIITSAEWETIERGLTQRITALNLFLKDVYHEGHILSDGTVPRWLIYSCQHYRREMLGVHVPHDIYIAV
;
A
#
# COMPACT_ATOMS: atom_id res chain seq x y z
N LEU A 1 12.96 -11.65 21.02
CA LEU A 1 12.79 -10.17 20.94
C LEU A 1 12.40 -9.58 22.28
N TYR A 2 11.30 -10.04 22.88
CA TYR A 2 10.82 -9.59 24.19
C TYR A 2 11.91 -9.51 25.28
N HIS A 3 12.59 -10.62 25.60
CA HIS A 3 13.66 -10.62 26.60
C HIS A 3 14.80 -9.64 26.27
N ARG A 4 15.22 -9.61 25.01
CA ARG A 4 16.26 -8.68 24.54
C ARG A 4 15.86 -7.22 24.71
N LEU A 5 14.57 -6.87 24.61
CA LEU A 5 14.08 -5.51 24.84
C LEU A 5 14.00 -5.17 26.33
N LEU A 6 13.59 -6.12 27.18
CA LEU A 6 13.57 -5.93 28.64
C LEU A 6 14.97 -5.73 29.23
N GLU A 7 15.96 -6.43 28.68
CA GLU A 7 17.35 -6.35 29.13
C GLU A 7 18.11 -5.16 28.53
N MET A 8 17.53 -4.45 27.54
CA MET A 8 18.20 -3.36 26.85
C MET A 8 18.07 -2.05 27.64
N PRO A 9 19.18 -1.38 27.98
CA PRO A 9 19.13 -0.04 28.54
C PRO A 9 18.48 0.93 27.55
N THR A 10 17.69 1.88 28.06
CA THR A 10 17.02 2.90 27.25
C THR A 10 18.01 3.69 26.38
N GLU A 11 19.21 3.97 26.90
CA GLU A 11 20.28 4.65 26.17
C GLU A 11 20.68 3.90 24.89
N ALA A 12 20.73 2.56 24.93
CA ALA A 12 21.07 1.76 23.77
C ALA A 12 19.97 1.82 22.68
N LEU A 13 18.70 1.99 23.07
CA LEU A 13 17.60 2.21 22.12
C LEU A 13 17.72 3.58 21.45
N TYR A 14 18.04 4.63 22.21
CA TYR A 14 18.26 5.97 21.66
C TYR A 14 19.43 6.00 20.67
N GLN A 15 20.54 5.37 21.01
CA GLN A 15 21.70 5.28 20.11
C GLN A 15 21.36 4.56 18.81
N ARG A 16 20.56 3.49 18.87
CA ARG A 16 20.09 2.80 17.66
C ARG A 16 19.16 3.66 16.81
N GLN A 17 18.27 4.44 17.44
CA GLN A 17 17.39 5.35 16.71
C GLN A 17 18.22 6.42 15.99
N GLN A 18 19.20 7.01 16.67
CA GLN A 18 20.07 8.02 16.07
C GLN A 18 20.88 7.43 14.91
N ALA A 19 21.48 6.24 15.09
CA ALA A 19 22.21 5.57 14.03
C ALA A 19 21.32 5.26 12.80
N ALA A 20 20.08 4.80 13.02
CA ALA A 20 19.12 4.57 11.94
C ALA A 20 18.75 5.87 11.22
N ASN A 21 18.48 6.96 11.96
CA ASN A 21 18.18 8.27 11.38
C ASN A 21 19.34 8.80 10.53
N THR A 22 20.57 8.72 11.02
CA THR A 22 21.76 9.11 10.25
C THR A 22 21.94 8.24 9.00
N ALA A 23 21.69 6.93 9.10
CA ALA A 23 21.75 6.04 7.95
C ALA A 23 20.72 6.41 6.87
N PHE A 24 19.48 6.74 7.27
CA PHE A 24 18.44 7.16 6.32
C PHE A 24 18.75 8.50 5.65
N LEU A 25 19.27 9.49 6.40
CA LEU A 25 19.75 10.74 5.81
C LEU A 25 20.83 10.48 4.75
N ASN A 26 21.84 9.68 5.10
CA ASN A 26 22.95 9.40 4.20
C ASN A 26 22.54 8.60 2.95
N GLN A 27 21.46 7.83 3.04
CA GLN A 27 20.88 7.07 1.92
C GLN A 27 19.86 7.88 1.11
N GLY A 28 19.58 9.13 1.49
CA GLY A 28 18.56 9.95 0.83
C GLY A 28 17.14 9.42 0.99
N ILE A 29 16.87 8.67 2.07
CA ILE A 29 15.52 8.18 2.39
C ILE A 29 14.77 9.31 3.11
N THR A 30 14.45 10.34 2.34
CA THR A 30 13.77 11.56 2.79
C THR A 30 12.43 11.73 2.06
N PHE A 31 11.51 12.49 2.66
CA PHE A 31 10.28 12.91 2.02
C PHE A 31 10.12 14.43 2.13
N THR A 32 9.52 15.05 1.12
CA THR A 32 9.21 16.47 1.11
C THR A 32 7.93 16.73 1.87
N VAL A 33 8.00 17.58 2.90
CA VAL A 33 6.80 18.08 3.57
C VAL A 33 6.27 19.27 2.79
N TYR A 34 5.14 19.09 2.11
CA TYR A 34 4.43 20.21 1.48
C TYR A 34 3.63 20.95 2.57
N GLY A 35 4.09 22.15 2.95
CA GLY A 35 3.40 22.97 3.95
C GLY A 35 4.18 24.16 4.48
N ASP A 36 5.52 24.09 4.49
CA ASP A 36 6.40 25.22 4.81
C ASP A 36 7.19 25.62 3.56
N ASP A 37 7.33 26.93 3.30
CA ASP A 37 7.97 27.54 2.11
C ASP A 37 9.45 27.15 1.90
N GLU A 38 10.03 26.30 2.75
CA GLU A 38 11.45 25.92 2.70
C GLU A 38 11.75 24.55 2.10
N GLY A 39 10.76 23.78 1.64
CA GLY A 39 11.03 22.49 0.97
C GLY A 39 11.92 21.56 1.82
N THR A 40 11.80 21.64 3.15
CA THR A 40 12.71 20.98 4.08
C THR A 40 12.53 19.47 3.97
N GLU A 41 13.56 18.79 3.49
CA GLU A 41 13.61 17.33 3.47
C GLU A 41 13.58 16.78 4.91
N ARG A 42 12.65 15.85 5.18
CA ARG A 42 12.60 15.13 6.46
C ARG A 42 12.89 13.66 6.24
N ILE A 43 13.56 13.04 7.21
CA ILE A 43 13.79 11.60 7.23
C ILE A 43 12.44 10.90 7.33
N TRP A 44 12.27 9.82 6.55
CA TRP A 44 11.11 8.96 6.69
C TRP A 44 10.95 8.47 8.14
N PRO A 45 9.78 8.65 8.78
CA PRO A 45 9.59 8.21 10.15
C PRO A 45 9.73 6.69 10.23
N TYR A 46 10.65 6.23 11.06
CA TYR A 46 10.99 4.81 11.19
C TYR A 46 10.85 4.37 12.65
N ASP A 47 10.17 3.25 12.84
CA ASP A 47 10.06 2.56 14.13
C ASP A 47 11.12 1.46 14.25
N LEU A 48 11.90 1.51 15.33
CA LEU A 48 12.90 0.49 15.65
C LEU A 48 12.28 -0.88 15.95
N LEU A 49 11.02 -0.91 16.39
CA LEU A 49 10.34 -2.12 16.79
C LEU A 49 9.47 -2.64 15.65
N PRO A 50 9.80 -3.82 15.08
CA PRO A 50 8.97 -4.38 14.03
C PRO A 50 7.64 -4.83 14.63
N ARG A 51 6.56 -4.63 13.87
CA ARG A 51 5.30 -5.32 14.13
C ARG A 51 5.49 -6.80 13.81
N ILE A 52 5.45 -7.64 14.83
CA ILE A 52 5.55 -9.09 14.65
C ILE A 52 4.24 -9.60 14.06
N ILE A 53 4.34 -10.37 12.98
CA ILE A 53 3.25 -11.12 12.38
C ILE A 53 3.72 -12.57 12.32
N THR A 54 2.93 -13.48 12.88
CA THR A 54 3.25 -14.92 12.86
C THR A 54 3.04 -15.51 11.47
N SER A 55 3.67 -16.64 11.19
CA SER A 55 3.49 -17.33 9.90
C SER A 55 2.02 -17.68 9.62
N ALA A 56 1.26 -18.09 10.64
CA ALA A 56 -0.14 -18.46 10.48
C ALA A 56 -1.04 -17.25 10.21
N GLU A 57 -0.76 -16.12 10.86
CA GLU A 57 -1.43 -14.85 10.54
C GLU A 57 -1.08 -14.39 9.13
N TRP A 58 0.20 -14.44 8.77
CA TRP A 58 0.66 -14.02 7.45
C TRP A 58 0.05 -14.86 6.33
N GLU A 59 -0.04 -16.18 6.48
CA GLU A 59 -0.65 -17.07 5.50
C GLU A 59 -2.11 -16.69 5.21
N THR A 60 -2.86 -16.30 6.25
CA THR A 60 -4.24 -15.83 6.09
C THR A 60 -4.29 -14.48 5.37
N ILE A 61 -3.41 -13.55 5.73
CA ILE A 61 -3.31 -12.22 5.14
C ILE A 61 -2.94 -12.32 3.66
N GLU A 62 -1.86 -13.03 3.34
CA GLU A 62 -1.36 -13.22 1.98
C GLU A 62 -2.44 -13.80 1.07
N ARG A 63 -3.06 -14.91 1.48
CA ARG A 63 -4.13 -15.54 0.71
C ARG A 63 -5.31 -14.59 0.47
N GLY A 64 -5.71 -13.83 1.48
CA GLY A 64 -6.79 -12.85 1.37
C GLY A 64 -6.45 -11.68 0.44
N LEU A 65 -5.21 -11.19 0.51
CA LEU A 65 -4.72 -10.12 -0.37
C LEU A 65 -4.64 -10.58 -1.81
N THR A 66 -4.09 -11.78 -2.08
CA THR A 66 -4.04 -12.38 -3.42
C THR A 66 -5.44 -12.52 -3.99
N GLN A 67 -6.37 -13.13 -3.24
CA GLN A 67 -7.76 -13.27 -3.67
C GLN A 67 -8.38 -11.92 -4.03
N ARG A 68 -8.20 -10.91 -3.17
CA ARG A 68 -8.80 -9.58 -3.35
C ARG A 68 -8.23 -8.85 -4.55
N ILE A 69 -6.91 -8.86 -4.75
CA ILE A 69 -6.27 -8.21 -5.90
C ILE A 69 -6.68 -8.89 -7.20
N THR A 70 -6.79 -10.23 -7.22
CA THR A 70 -7.31 -10.96 -8.39
C THR A 70 -8.74 -10.53 -8.71
N ALA A 71 -9.63 -10.51 -7.71
CA ALA A 71 -11.02 -10.11 -7.90
C ALA A 71 -11.14 -8.66 -8.39
N LEU A 72 -10.33 -7.74 -7.84
CA LEU A 72 -10.33 -6.33 -8.25
C LEU A 72 -9.83 -6.13 -9.68
N ASN A 73 -8.80 -6.86 -10.12
CA ASN A 73 -8.34 -6.81 -11.51
C ASN A 73 -9.41 -7.31 -12.48
N LEU A 74 -10.06 -8.45 -12.17
CA LEU A 74 -11.16 -8.99 -12.96
C LEU A 74 -12.35 -8.03 -13.01
N PHE A 75 -12.69 -7.41 -11.88
CA PHE A 75 -13.75 -6.42 -11.79
C PHE A 75 -13.46 -5.19 -12.66
N LEU A 76 -12.25 -4.63 -12.60
CA LEU A 76 -11.87 -3.48 -13.42
C LEU A 76 -11.88 -3.82 -14.91
N LYS A 77 -11.38 -5.01 -15.28
CA LYS A 77 -11.46 -5.50 -16.66
C LYS A 77 -12.91 -5.53 -17.14
N ASP A 78 -13.78 -6.20 -16.39
CA ASP A 78 -15.19 -6.37 -16.74
C ASP A 78 -15.90 -5.01 -16.86
N VAL A 79 -15.72 -4.12 -15.88
CA VAL A 79 -16.33 -2.77 -15.88
C VAL A 79 -15.93 -1.95 -17.11
N TYR A 80 -14.68 -2.06 -17.57
CA TYR A 80 -14.20 -1.33 -18.74
C TYR A 80 -14.43 -2.05 -20.08
N HIS A 81 -14.95 -3.28 -20.07
CA HIS A 81 -15.17 -4.10 -21.26
C HIS A 81 -16.63 -4.59 -21.32
N GLU A 82 -16.89 -5.87 -21.03
CA GLU A 82 -18.19 -6.52 -21.25
C GLU A 82 -19.27 -6.08 -20.25
N GLY A 83 -18.91 -5.62 -19.06
CA GLY A 83 -19.81 -5.11 -18.04
C GLY A 83 -20.81 -6.16 -17.55
N HIS A 84 -20.40 -7.42 -17.44
CA HIS A 84 -21.23 -8.53 -16.98
C HIS A 84 -21.76 -8.29 -15.57
N ILE A 85 -20.90 -7.86 -14.63
CA ILE A 85 -21.29 -7.60 -13.24
C ILE A 85 -22.36 -6.50 -13.11
N LEU A 86 -22.41 -5.58 -14.07
CA LEU A 86 -23.39 -4.52 -14.16
C LEU A 86 -24.68 -5.00 -14.81
N SER A 87 -24.57 -5.88 -15.80
CA SER A 87 -25.69 -6.50 -16.50
C SER A 87 -26.45 -7.47 -15.62
N ASP A 88 -25.74 -8.23 -14.80
CA ASP A 88 -26.30 -9.16 -13.81
C ASP A 88 -26.92 -8.45 -12.59
N GLY A 89 -26.70 -7.13 -12.45
CA GLY A 89 -27.24 -6.34 -11.35
C GLY A 89 -26.53 -6.53 -10.01
N THR A 90 -25.49 -7.36 -9.95
CA THR A 90 -24.63 -7.55 -8.76
C THR A 90 -24.03 -6.23 -8.29
N VAL A 91 -23.58 -5.38 -9.24
CA VAL A 91 -23.16 -4.01 -8.96
C VAL A 91 -24.05 -3.04 -9.73
N PRO A 92 -24.71 -2.07 -9.07
CA PRO A 92 -25.56 -1.11 -9.76
C PRO A 92 -24.76 -0.19 -10.70
N ARG A 93 -25.23 -0.02 -11.95
CA ARG A 93 -24.60 0.85 -12.95
C ARG A 93 -24.35 2.27 -12.46
N TRP A 94 -25.32 2.84 -11.72
CA TRP A 94 -25.21 4.20 -11.20
C TRP A 94 -24.01 4.36 -10.26
N LEU A 95 -23.67 3.33 -9.47
CA LEU A 95 -22.55 3.37 -8.53
C LEU A 95 -21.20 3.51 -9.26
N ILE A 96 -21.08 2.90 -10.45
CA ILE A 96 -19.86 2.95 -11.26
C ILE A 96 -19.83 4.22 -12.09
N TYR A 97 -20.86 4.48 -12.89
CA TYR A 97 -20.83 5.56 -13.87
C TYR A 97 -20.98 6.96 -13.26
N SER A 98 -21.42 7.09 -12.00
CA SER A 98 -21.38 8.36 -11.28
C SER A 98 -20.09 8.57 -10.49
N CYS A 99 -19.21 7.57 -10.41
CA CYS A 99 -17.96 7.68 -9.66
C CYS A 99 -16.99 8.66 -10.34
N GLN A 100 -16.50 9.65 -9.61
CA GLN A 100 -15.52 10.63 -10.13
C GLN A 100 -14.20 10.00 -10.62
N HIS A 101 -13.89 8.78 -10.15
CA HIS A 101 -12.68 8.05 -10.50
C HIS A 101 -12.88 7.09 -11.68
N TYR A 102 -14.12 6.92 -12.16
CA TYR A 102 -14.38 6.15 -13.38
C TYR A 102 -13.85 6.91 -14.60
N ARG A 103 -12.99 6.25 -15.39
CA ARG A 103 -12.35 6.86 -16.57
C ARG A 103 -12.98 6.29 -17.83
N ARG A 104 -13.80 7.10 -18.52
CA ARG A 104 -14.44 6.69 -19.78
C ARG A 104 -13.42 6.37 -20.86
N GLU A 105 -12.25 6.99 -20.78
CA GLU A 105 -11.11 6.81 -21.66
C GLU A 105 -10.53 5.39 -21.61
N MET A 106 -10.79 4.64 -20.53
CA MET A 106 -10.31 3.25 -20.37
C MET A 106 -11.25 2.22 -21.00
N LEU A 107 -12.42 2.63 -21.52
CA LEU A 107 -13.36 1.71 -22.16
C LEU A 107 -12.72 1.01 -23.36
N GLY A 108 -12.68 -0.32 -23.33
CA GLY A 108 -12.08 -1.17 -24.36
C GLY A 108 -10.56 -1.12 -24.45
N VAL A 109 -9.88 -0.49 -23.49
CA VAL A 109 -8.41 -0.45 -23.47
C VAL A 109 -7.86 -1.76 -22.91
N HIS A 110 -7.12 -2.49 -23.75
CA HIS A 110 -6.38 -3.68 -23.32
C HIS A 110 -5.07 -3.28 -22.64
N VAL A 111 -4.98 -3.48 -21.33
CA VAL A 111 -3.75 -3.30 -20.56
C VAL A 111 -2.88 -4.56 -20.60
N PRO A 112 -1.55 -4.46 -20.47
CA PRO A 112 -0.67 -5.62 -20.48
C PRO A 112 -1.09 -6.66 -19.42
N HIS A 113 -1.27 -7.91 -19.86
CA HIS A 113 -1.64 -9.05 -19.02
C HIS A 113 -2.95 -8.88 -18.23
N ASP A 114 -3.83 -7.96 -18.64
CA ASP A 114 -5.06 -7.61 -17.90
C ASP A 114 -4.83 -7.14 -16.44
N ILE A 115 -3.65 -6.57 -16.16
CA ILE A 115 -3.29 -6.05 -14.83
C ILE A 115 -3.61 -4.55 -14.77
N TYR A 116 -4.68 -4.20 -14.07
CA TYR A 116 -5.12 -2.82 -13.80
C TYR A 116 -4.56 -2.27 -12.48
N ILE A 117 -4.36 -3.14 -11.50
CA ILE A 117 -3.75 -2.80 -10.20
C ILE A 117 -2.35 -3.41 -10.18
N ALA A 118 -1.35 -2.58 -10.48
CA ALA A 118 0.05 -2.93 -10.30
C ALA A 118 0.43 -2.74 -8.83
N VAL A 119 1.04 -3.78 -8.25
CA VAL A 119 1.56 -3.80 -6.87
C VAL A 119 3.04 -4.13 -6.92
#